data_AF-A0A961PBC9-F1
#
_entry.id   AF-A0A961PBC9-F1
#
_cell.length_a   1.000
_cell.length_b   1.000
_cell.length_c   1.000
_cell.angle_alpha   90.00
_cell.angle_beta   90.00
_cell.angle_gamma   90.00
#
_symmetry.space_group_name_H-M   'P 1'
#
loop_
_entity.id
_entity.type
_entity.pdbx_description
1 polymer ?
#
loop_
_entity_poly.entity_id
_entity_poly.type
_entity_poly.pdbx_seq_one_letter_code
_entity_poly.pdbx_strand_id
1 'polypeptide(L)' 'MAEPRDHGGGLDDAVALHGGHREDWLDLSTGINPHAYPLPEIPARAWTALP' A
#
# COMPACT_ATOMS: atom_id res chain seq x y z
N MET A 1 9.04 14.97 14.72
CA MET A 1 9.27 13.52 14.78
C MET A 1 8.25 12.91 13.85
N ALA A 2 8.68 12.30 12.74
CA ALA A 2 7.75 11.61 11.85
C ALA A 2 7.37 10.29 12.50
N GLU A 3 6.07 10.03 12.68
CA GLU A 3 5.59 8.72 13.11
C GLU A 3 6.10 7.64 12.14
N PRO A 4 6.41 6.42 12.63
CA PRO A 4 6.82 5.34 11.76
C PRO A 4 5.64 5.06 10.84
N ARG A 5 5.84 5.33 9.55
CA ARG A 5 4.86 4.96 8.53
C ARG A 5 4.82 3.44 8.50
N ASP A 6 3.66 2.88 8.81
CA ASP A 6 3.40 1.45 8.76
C ASP A 6 3.50 0.98 7.31
N HIS A 7 4.68 0.47 6.94
CA HIS A 7 5.01 0.08 5.58
C HIS A 7 4.84 -1.42 5.43
N GLY A 8 3.58 -1.85 5.27
CA GLY A 8 3.18 -3.23 4.99
C GLY A 8 2.80 -4.01 6.26
N GLY A 9 1.75 -4.82 6.16
CA GLY A 9 1.39 -5.79 7.19
C GLY A 9 0.27 -5.41 8.15
N GLY A 10 -0.78 -4.74 7.65
CA GLY A 10 -2.07 -4.57 8.35
C GLY A 10 -2.86 -5.88 8.51
N LEU A 11 -2.17 -7.01 8.67
CA LEU A 11 -2.79 -8.33 8.74
C LEU A 11 -3.60 -8.49 10.03
N ASP A 12 -3.17 -7.86 11.12
CA ASP A 12 -3.89 -7.91 12.39
C ASP A 12 -5.24 -7.17 12.28
N ASP A 13 -5.27 -6.01 11.61
CA ASP A 13 -6.51 -5.28 11.32
C ASP A 13 -7.43 -6.06 10.36
N ALA A 14 -6.85 -6.71 9.34
CA ALA A 14 -7.61 -7.54 8.41
C ALA A 14 -8.23 -8.77 9.10
N VAL A 15 -7.48 -9.43 9.99
CA VAL A 15 -7.97 -10.53 10.83
C VAL A 15 -9.09 -10.04 11.75
N ALA A 16 -8.93 -8.88 12.38
CA ALA A 16 -9.96 -8.31 13.25
C ALA A 16 -11.26 -7.98 12.49
N LEU A 17 -11.16 -7.52 11.24
CA LEU A 17 -12.32 -7.15 10.43
C LEU A 17 -13.02 -8.35 9.78
N HIS A 18 -12.26 -9.35 9.33
CA HIS A 18 -12.77 -10.44 8.50
C HIS A 18 -12.80 -11.81 9.20
N GLY A 19 -12.18 -11.94 10.37
CA GLY A 19 -12.11 -13.18 11.14
C GLY A 19 -11.08 -14.19 10.63
N GLY A 20 -11.02 -15.35 11.30
CA GLY A 20 -10.00 -16.38 11.06
C GLY A 20 -8.80 -16.27 12.02
N HIS A 21 -7.90 -17.24 11.95
CA HIS A 21 -6.72 -17.27 12.80
C HIS A 21 -5.53 -16.62 12.10
N ARG A 22 -4.76 -15.81 12.82
CA ARG A 22 -3.65 -15.02 12.26
C ARG A 22 -2.63 -15.85 11.48
N GLU A 23 -2.44 -17.11 11.86
CA GLU A 23 -1.58 -18.10 11.20
C GLU A 23 -2.07 -18.59 9.84
N ASP A 24 -3.38 -18.48 9.56
CA ASP A 24 -3.99 -18.88 8.29
C ASP A 24 -3.89 -17.78 7.22
N TRP A 25 -3.49 -16.57 7.63
CA TRP A 25 -3.41 -15.41 6.75
C TRP A 25 -2.02 -15.28 6.12
N LEU A 26 -1.99 -15.06 4.81
CA LEU A 26 -0.78 -14.73 4.07
C LEU A 26 -0.73 -13.22 3.81
N ASP A 27 0.29 -12.56 4.34
CA ASP A 27 0.53 -11.16 4.05
C ASP A 27 1.15 -11.00 2.66
N LEU A 28 0.33 -10.56 1.72
CA LEU A 28 0.75 -10.21 0.36
C LEU A 28 1.00 -8.71 0.19
N SER A 29 0.89 -7.93 1.26
CA SER A 29 1.29 -6.54 1.21
C SER A 29 2.81 -6.49 1.11
N THR A 30 3.32 -6.49 -0.12
CA THR A 30 4.69 -6.07 -0.38
C THR A 30 4.71 -4.61 0.06
N GLY A 31 5.36 -4.29 1.19
CA GLY A 31 5.45 -2.92 1.69
C GLY A 31 5.71 -2.00 0.51
N ILE A 32 4.76 -1.09 0.22
CA ILE A 32 4.86 -0.20 -0.94
C ILE A 32 6.22 0.45 -0.82
N ASN A 33 7.08 0.20 -1.81
CA ASN A 33 8.43 0.72 -1.82
C ASN A 33 8.34 2.23 -1.55
N PRO A 34 8.86 2.75 -0.42
CA PRO A 34 8.74 4.16 -0.09
C PRO A 34 9.47 5.03 -1.11
N HIS A 35 10.35 4.41 -1.89
CA HIS A 35 10.97 5.00 -3.07
C HIS A 35 10.14 4.65 -4.30
N ALA A 36 9.42 5.64 -4.82
CA ALA A 36 8.78 5.53 -6.12
C ALA A 36 9.82 5.18 -7.20
N TYR A 37 9.43 4.32 -8.14
CA TYR A 37 10.21 4.11 -9.36
C TYR A 37 10.36 5.45 -10.09
N PRO A 38 11.54 5.78 -10.65
CA PRO A 38 11.73 7.05 -11.36
C PRO A 38 10.76 7.12 -12.54
N LEU A 39 9.82 8.07 -12.45
CA LEU A 39 8.90 8.38 -13.54
C LEU A 39 9.44 9.58 -14.33
N PRO A 40 9.26 9.58 -15.67
CA PRO A 40 9.49 10.79 -16.45
C PRO A 40 8.45 11.86 -16.06
N GLU A 41 8.67 13.10 -16.47
CA GLU A 41 7.68 14.16 -16.29
C GLU A 41 6.38 13.80 -17.04
N ILE A 42 5.30 13.61 -16.30
CA ILE A 42 3.97 13.33 -16.86
C ILE A 42 3.24 14.67 -17.01
N PRO A 43 2.86 15.10 -18.23
CA PRO A 43 2.15 16.35 -18.43
C PRO A 43 0.83 16.38 -17.65
N ALA A 44 0.52 17.50 -16.99
CA ALA A 44 -0.66 17.63 -16.13
C ALA A 44 -1.98 17.19 -16.81
N ARG A 45 -2.13 17.48 -18.11
CA ARG A 45 -3.30 17.10 -18.90
C ARG A 45 -3.54 15.58 -18.98
N ALA A 46 -2.49 14.77 -18.86
CA ALA A 46 -2.61 13.32 -18.95
C ALA A 46 -3.39 12.72 -17.76
N TRP A 47 -3.43 13.44 -16.63
CA TRP A 47 -4.17 13.02 -15.43
C TRP A 47 -5.66 13.37 -15.48
N THR A 48 -6.05 14.33 -16.31
CA THR A 48 -7.40 14.88 -16.36
C THR A 48 -8.11 14.65 -17.69
N ALA A 49 -7.38 14.14 -18.68
CA ALA A 49 -7.97 13.74 -19.96
C ALA A 49 -8.81 12.47 -19.75
N LEU A 50 -10.10 12.58 -20.03
CA LEU A 50 -10.95 11.42 -20.22
C LEU A 50 -10.66 10.78 -21.59
N PRO A 51 -10.87 9.46 -21.75
CA PRO A 51 -10.72 8.77 -23.03
C PRO A 51 -11.52 9.41 -24.17
#